data_AF-A0AAN2A1P2-F1
#
_entry.id   AF-A0AAN2A1P2-F1
#
_cell.length_a   1.000
_cell.length_b   1.000
_cell.length_c   1.000
_cell.angle_alpha   90.00
_cell.angle_beta   90.00
_cell.angle_gamma   90.00
#
_symmetry.space_group_name_H-M   'P 1'
#
loop_
_entity.id
_entity.type
_entity.pdbx_description
1 polymer ?
#
loop_
_entity_poly.entity_id
_entity_poly.type
_entity_poly.pdbx_seq_one_letter_code
_entity_poly.pdbx_strand_id
1 'polypeptide(L)'
;MKMESAGKDMRRIISDTGEVVGLAAKLMNNRWCALDCDGGRIARAGFFDTPRQVLQWFEKEERCCPSTCHTSTDGTAKAVKASPAMS
;
A
#
# COMPACT_ATOMS: atom_id res chain seq x y z
N MET A 1 3.05 -1.24 10.03
CA MET A 1 1.81 -0.45 10.14
C MET A 1 1.28 -0.46 11.58
N LYS A 2 0.50 0.55 11.97
CA LYS A 2 -0.23 0.60 13.24
C LYS A 2 -1.67 1.09 13.05
N MET A 3 -2.50 0.89 14.07
CA MET A 3 -3.88 1.35 14.10
C MET A 3 -4.12 2.31 15.24
N GLU A 4 -4.76 3.44 14.96
CA GLU A 4 -5.08 4.46 15.97
C GLU A 4 -6.59 4.72 16.05
N SER A 5 -7.06 5.10 17.23
CA SER A 5 -8.47 5.45 17.44
C SER A 5 -8.81 6.77 16.74
N ALA A 6 -9.85 6.77 15.91
CA ALA A 6 -10.37 7.98 15.25
C ALA A 6 -11.84 8.26 15.60
N GLY A 7 -12.44 7.41 16.43
CA GLY A 7 -13.82 7.51 16.90
C GLY A 7 -14.26 6.22 17.57
N LYS A 8 -15.51 6.18 18.04
CA LYS A 8 -16.11 4.98 18.65
C LYS A 8 -16.09 3.78 17.70
N ASP A 9 -16.42 4.04 16.44
CA ASP A 9 -16.64 3.03 15.39
C ASP A 9 -15.65 3.20 14.22
N MET A 10 -14.53 3.91 14.45
CA MET A 10 -13.56 4.22 13.41
C MET A 10 -12.13 4.17 13.93
N ARG A 11 -11.24 3.60 13.11
CA ARG A 11 -9.80 3.53 13.35
C ARG A 11 -9.04 4.02 12.11
N ARG A 12 -7.93 4.73 12.32
CA ARG A 12 -6.97 5.09 11.26
C ARG A 12 -5.93 3.99 11.12
N ILE A 13 -5.58 3.67 9.87
CA ILE A 13 -4.45 2.81 9.53
C ILE A 13 -3.28 3.71 9.17
N ILE A 14 -2.18 3.57 9.90
CA ILE A 14 -0.99 4.39 9.75
C ILE A 14 0.15 3.50 9.27
N SER A 15 0.79 3.89 8.17
CA SER A 15 1.97 3.22 7.62
C SER A 15 3.16 3.32 8.56
N ASP A 16 4.24 2.61 8.25
CA ASP A 16 5.50 2.73 8.99
C ASP A 16 6.20 4.09 8.75
N THR A 17 5.83 4.81 7.68
CA THR A 17 6.27 6.19 7.42
C THR A 17 5.51 7.23 8.24
N GLY A 18 4.45 6.82 8.96
CA GLY A 18 3.60 7.71 9.74
C GLY A 18 2.44 8.34 8.97
N GLU A 19 2.23 7.92 7.71
CA GLU A 19 1.15 8.42 6.86
C GLU A 19 -0.15 7.63 7.07
N VAL A 20 -1.29 8.29 6.95
CA VAL A 20 -2.59 7.61 6.99
C VAL A 20 -2.85 7.01 5.61
N VAL A 21 -2.95 5.69 5.54
CA VAL A 21 -3.15 4.94 4.29
C VAL A 21 -4.58 4.40 4.12
N GLY A 22 -5.41 4.59 5.14
CA GLY A 22 -6.82 4.22 5.09
C GLY A 22 -7.48 4.21 6.47
N LEU A 23 -8.72 3.73 6.49
CA LEU A 23 -9.55 3.66 7.70
C LEU A 23 -10.16 2.27 7.86
N ALA A 24 -10.39 1.88 9.11
CA ALA A 24 -11.27 0.76 9.45
C ALA A 24 -12.53 1.31 10.11
N ALA A 25 -13.70 1.05 9.52
CA ALA A 25 -14.97 1.52 10.03
C ALA A 25 -15.87 0.34 10.44
N LYS A 26 -16.55 0.47 11.57
CA LYS A 26 -17.52 -0.51 12.06
C LYS A 26 -18.90 -0.23 11.45
N LEU A 27 -19.51 -1.27 10.93
CA LEU A 27 -20.82 -1.27 10.30
C LEU A 27 -21.92 -1.61 11.32
N MET A 28 -23.17 -1.33 10.96
CA MET A 28 -24.33 -1.61 11.82
C MET A 28 -24.49 -3.10 12.17
N ASN A 29 -23.97 -4.00 11.33
CA ASN A 29 -23.97 -5.45 11.58
C ASN A 29 -22.79 -5.93 12.43
N ASN A 30 -22.11 -5.04 13.16
CA ASN A 30 -20.91 -5.28 13.95
C ASN A 30 -19.67 -5.75 13.17
N ARG A 31 -19.72 -5.81 11.84
CA ARG A 31 -18.55 -6.10 10.99
C ARG A 31 -17.77 -4.83 10.70
N TRP A 32 -16.56 -4.99 10.20
CA TRP A 32 -15.65 -3.92 9.85
C TRP A 32 -15.41 -3.90 8.33
N CYS A 33 -15.19 -2.72 7.77
CA CYS A 33 -14.74 -2.56 6.38
C CYS A 33 -13.48 -1.70 6.31
N ALA A 34 -12.73 -1.88 5.22
CA ALA A 34 -11.64 -1.00 4.84
C ALA A 34 -12.17 0.17 4.01
N LEU A 35 -11.76 1.38 4.37
CA LEU A 35 -11.99 2.58 3.57
C LEU A 35 -10.65 3.16 3.11
N ASP A 36 -10.64 3.80 1.95
CA ASP A 36 -9.53 4.64 1.51
C ASP A 36 -9.45 5.95 2.31
N CYS A 37 -8.49 6.80 1.97
CA CYS A 37 -8.25 8.08 2.64
C CYS A 37 -9.39 9.08 2.43
N ASP A 38 -10.20 8.92 1.38
CA ASP A 38 -11.37 9.76 1.08
C ASP A 38 -12.64 9.24 1.79
N GLY A 39 -12.54 8.12 2.51
CA GLY A 39 -13.66 7.47 3.18
C GLY A 39 -14.49 6.57 2.25
N GLY A 40 -14.03 6.35 1.01
CA GLY A 40 -14.60 5.43 0.05
C GLY A 40 -14.36 3.98 0.46
N ARG A 41 -15.39 3.14 0.37
CA ARG A 41 -15.25 1.72 0.71
C ARG A 41 -14.42 0.99 -0.35
N ILE A 42 -13.39 0.27 0.10
CA ILE A 42 -12.56 -0.56 -0.77
C ILE A 42 -13.27 -1.90 -1.03
N ALA A 43 -13.94 -2.03 -2.17
CA ALA A 43 -14.78 -3.20 -2.50
C ALA A 43 -14.01 -4.54 -2.43
N ARG A 44 -12.75 -4.56 -2.90
CA ARG A 44 -11.88 -5.75 -2.91
C ARG A 44 -11.46 -6.26 -1.53
N ALA A 45 -11.54 -5.43 -0.48
CA ALA A 45 -11.16 -5.83 0.87
C ALA A 45 -12.25 -6.71 1.54
N GLY A 46 -13.49 -6.66 1.06
CA GLY A 46 -14.60 -7.41 1.65
C GLY A 46 -15.07 -6.83 2.99
N PHE A 47 -15.41 -7.70 3.94
CA PHE A 47 -15.85 -7.37 5.28
C PHE A 47 -15.11 -8.24 6.29
N PHE A 48 -14.88 -7.71 7.48
CA PHE A 48 -14.05 -8.30 8.52
C PHE A 48 -14.82 -8.38 9.84
N ASP A 49 -14.43 -9.26 10.74
CA ASP A 49 -15.12 -9.42 12.03
C ASP A 49 -14.45 -8.58 13.12
N THR A 50 -13.17 -8.25 12.93
CA THR A 50 -12.40 -7.42 13.86
C THR A 50 -11.65 -6.31 13.12
N PRO A 51 -11.39 -5.15 13.77
CA PRO A 51 -10.60 -4.09 13.14
C PRO A 51 -9.17 -4.56 12.83
N ARG A 52 -8.61 -5.49 13.63
CA ARG A 52 -7.26 -6.03 13.41
C ARG A 52 -7.13 -6.77 12.07
N GLN A 53 -8.18 -7.45 11.61
CA GLN A 53 -8.18 -8.08 10.28
C GLN A 53 -8.11 -7.04 9.15
N VAL A 54 -8.68 -5.85 9.34
CA VAL A 54 -8.55 -4.73 8.40
C VAL A 54 -7.10 -4.29 8.30
N LEU A 55 -6.41 -4.12 9.44
CA LEU A 55 -4.97 -3.80 9.48
C LEU A 55 -4.14 -4.85 8.72
N GLN A 56 -4.39 -6.14 8.99
CA GLN A 56 -3.68 -7.23 8.30
C GLN A 56 -3.95 -7.26 6.79
N TRP A 57 -5.11 -6.79 6.35
CA TRP A 57 -5.40 -6.65 4.92
C TRP A 57 -4.54 -5.53 4.32
N PHE A 58 -4.48 -4.36 4.94
CA PHE A 58 -3.61 -3.26 4.50
C PHE A 58 -2.12 -3.65 4.48
N GLU A 59 -1.64 -4.39 5.49
CA GLU A 59 -0.27 -4.90 5.55
C GLU A 59 0.08 -5.84 4.38
N LYS A 60 -0.92 -6.59 3.88
CA LYS A 60 -0.76 -7.46 2.69
C LYS A 60 -0.86 -6.66 1.40
N GLU A 61 -1.74 -5.67 1.36
CA GLU A 61 -1.99 -4.87 0.16
C GLU A 61 -0.81 -3.94 -0.17
N GLU A 62 -0.20 -3.27 0.82
CA GLU A 62 1.03 -2.50 0.58
C GLU A 62 2.19 -3.37 0.08
N ARG A 63 2.24 -4.65 0.48
CA ARG A 63 3.22 -5.60 -0.08
C ARG A 63 2.94 -5.95 -1.54
N CYS A 64 1.71 -5.78 -2.00
CA CYS A 64 1.31 -5.99 -3.39
C CYS A 64 1.35 -4.71 -4.23
N CYS A 65 1.47 -3.52 -3.62
CA CYS A 65 1.86 -2.31 -4.35
C CYS A 65 3.35 -2.41 -4.69
N PRO A 66 3.72 -2.54 -5.98
CA PRO A 66 5.11 -2.64 -6.38
C PRO A 66 5.72 -1.23 -6.34
N SER A 67 5.95 -0.67 -5.16
CA SER A 67 6.79 0.53 -5.03
C SER A 67 8.28 0.23 -5.24
N THR A 68 8.61 -1.02 -5.60
CA THR A 68 9.91 -1.42 -6.16
C THR A 68 9.73 -2.30 -7.40
N CYS A 69 8.90 -1.90 -8.38
CA CYS A 69 9.34 -2.14 -9.76
C CYS A 69 10.43 -1.11 -10.06
N HIS A 70 11.68 -1.46 -9.73
CA HIS A 70 12.81 -0.81 -10.37
C HIS A 70 12.55 -0.89 -11.87
N THR A 71 12.37 0.28 -12.45
CA THR A 71 12.42 0.53 -13.87
C THR A 71 13.83 0.13 -14.30
N SER A 72 14.05 -1.14 -14.65
CA SER A 72 15.12 -1.47 -15.59
C SER A 72 14.59 -1.04 -16.95
N THR A 73 14.70 0.26 -17.22
CA THR A 73 14.60 0.80 -18.57
C THR A 73 15.59 0.06 -19.45
N ASP A 74 15.03 -0.59 -20.46
CA ASP A 74 15.47 -0.54 -21.86
C ASP A 74 16.96 -0.71 -22.17
N GLY A 75 17.25 -1.74 -22.95
CA GLY A 75 18.61 -2.00 -23.43
C GLY A 75 19.11 -0.90 -24.36
N THR A 76 20.41 -0.58 -24.28
CA THR A 76 21.14 -0.06 -25.43
C THR A 76 22.62 -0.45 -25.32
N ALA A 77 23.04 -1.27 -26.29
CA ALA A 77 24.36 -1.38 -26.91
C ALA A 77 25.63 -1.55 -26.04
N LYS A 78 26.33 -2.66 -26.31
CA LYS A 78 27.79 -2.69 -26.31
C LYS A 78 28.33 -1.51 -27.14
N ALA A 79 28.87 -0.49 -26.48
CA ALA A 79 29.79 0.45 -27.11
C ALA A 79 31.22 -0.05 -26.86
N VAL A 80 31.72 -0.88 -27.77
CA VAL A 80 33.16 -1.18 -27.88
C VAL A 80 33.81 0.12 -28.37
N LYS A 81 34.51 0.83 -27.50
CA LYS A 81 35.24 2.03 -27.90
C LYS A 81 36.48 1.58 -28.66
N ALA A 82 36.44 1.73 -29.98
CA ALA A 82 37.58 1.57 -30.86
C ALA A 82 38.48 2.82 -30.82
N SER A 83 39.79 2.56 -30.93
CA SER A 83 40.84 3.41 -31.54
C SER A 83 41.45 4.56 -30.71
N PRO A 84 42.75 4.91 -30.89
CA PRO A 84 43.41 5.01 -32.20
C PRO A 84 44.82 4.41 -32.37
N ALA A 85 45.15 4.17 -33.64
CA ALA A 85 46.51 4.04 -34.16
C ALA A 85 47.06 5.42 -34.56
N MET A 86 48.34 5.67 -34.28
CA MET A 86 49.28 6.62 -34.93
C MET A 86 50.67 6.28 -34.34
N SER A 87 51.79 6.14 -35.05
CA SER A 87 52.21 6.18 -36.45
C SER A 87 53.49 5.35 -36.56
#